data_AF-A0A016RZ53-F1
#
_entry.id   AF-A0A016RZ53-F1
#
_cell.length_a   1.000
_cell.length_b   1.000
_cell.length_c   1.000
_cell.angle_alpha   90.00
_cell.angle_beta   90.00
_cell.angle_gamma   90.00
#
_symmetry.space_group_name_H-M   'P 1'
#
loop_
_entity.id
_entity.type
_entity.pdbx_description
1 polymer ?
#
loop_
_entity_poly.entity_id
_entity_poly.type
_entity_poly.pdbx_seq_one_letter_code
_entity_poly.pdbx_strand_id
1 'polypeptide(L)'
;MIKCKGCGHRHIGESGRPLRKRLDEHRQAFERPQTYPKNSFSRHRTTVHTRDSAPEFEVVVLHRHLENTLHRKIMEAREIKRYQPEINNREELAEALQLIA
;
A
#
# COMPACT_ATOMS: atom_id res chain seq x y z
N MET A 1 -5.31 0.81 -4.97
CA MET A 1 -5.62 1.01 -3.54
C MET A 1 -5.91 -0.33 -2.92
N ILE A 2 -5.41 -0.56 -1.72
CA ILE A 2 -5.70 -1.72 -0.89
C ILE A 2 -6.41 -1.19 0.36
N LYS A 3 -7.49 -1.84 0.79
CA LYS A 3 -8.25 -1.50 1.99
C LYS A 3 -8.24 -2.69 2.94
N CYS A 4 -7.75 -2.47 4.17
CA CYS A 4 -7.79 -3.49 5.22
C CYS A 4 -9.25 -3.79 5.59
N LYS A 5 -9.67 -5.06 5.53
CA LYS A 5 -11.04 -5.46 5.91
C LYS A 5 -11.27 -5.38 7.43
N GLY A 6 -10.20 -5.38 8.24
CA GLY A 6 -10.30 -5.34 9.70
C GLY A 6 -10.58 -3.94 10.27
N CYS A 7 -10.07 -2.88 9.64
CA CYS A 7 -10.20 -1.50 10.16
C CYS A 7 -10.54 -0.45 9.10
N GLY A 8 -10.61 -0.82 7.83
CA GLY A 8 -10.89 0.11 6.73
C GLY A 8 -9.73 1.01 6.32
N HIS A 9 -8.57 0.95 7.01
CA HIS A 9 -7.37 1.71 6.62
C HIS A 9 -6.89 1.34 5.23
N ARG A 10 -6.27 2.31 4.55
CA ARG A 10 -5.94 2.23 3.14
C ARG A 10 -4.44 2.29 2.90
N HIS A 11 -4.01 1.60 1.85
CA HIS A 11 -2.70 1.73 1.23
C HIS A 11 -2.86 2.08 -0.25
N ILE A 12 -2.03 2.98 -0.75
CA ILE A 12 -1.93 3.31 -2.17
C ILE A 12 -0.50 3.07 -2.61
N GLY A 13 -0.37 2.36 -3.73
CA GLY A 13 0.89 1.98 -4.33
C GLY A 13 0.74 1.84 -5.83
N GLU A 14 1.76 2.21 -6.61
CA GLU A 14 1.89 1.83 -8.02
C GLU A 14 2.50 0.43 -8.17
N SER A 15 2.35 -0.15 -9.36
CA SER A 15 3.09 -1.36 -9.72
C SER A 15 3.41 -1.37 -11.20
N GLY A 16 4.70 -1.29 -11.53
CA GLY A 16 5.20 -1.56 -12.88
C GLY A 16 5.31 -3.06 -13.19
N ARG A 17 5.15 -3.94 -12.19
CA ARG A 17 5.13 -5.40 -12.32
C ARG A 17 3.68 -5.90 -12.28
N PRO A 18 3.40 -7.17 -12.63
CA PRO A 18 2.05 -7.72 -12.53
C PRO A 18 1.47 -7.52 -11.13
N LEU A 19 0.27 -6.92 -11.05
CA LEU A 19 -0.39 -6.56 -9.79
C LEU A 19 -0.44 -7.74 -8.81
N ARG A 20 -0.68 -8.96 -9.31
CA ARG A 20 -0.73 -10.17 -8.50
C ARG A 20 0.53 -10.37 -7.64
N LYS A 21 1.73 -10.14 -8.20
CA LYS A 21 2.99 -10.29 -7.46
C LYS A 21 3.06 -9.32 -6.28
N ARG A 22 2.66 -8.07 -6.50
CA ARG A 22 2.61 -7.03 -5.46
C ARG A 22 1.59 -7.39 -4.37
N LEU A 23 0.43 -7.92 -4.75
CA LEU A 23 -0.59 -8.37 -3.79
C LEU A 23 -0.09 -9.55 -2.94
N ASP A 24 0.64 -10.49 -3.53
CA ASP A 24 1.21 -11.63 -2.82
C ASP A 24 2.30 -11.18 -1.82
N GLU A 25 3.14 -10.20 -2.19
CA GLU A 25 4.10 -9.55 -1.27
C GLU A 25 3.37 -8.93 -0.05
N HIS A 26 2.27 -8.21 -0.28
CA HIS A 26 1.48 -7.60 0.80
C HIS A 26 0.80 -8.64 1.70
N ARG A 27 0.29 -9.74 1.12
CA ARG A 27 -0.29 -10.85 1.89
C ARG A 27 0.77 -11.51 2.79
N GLN A 28 1.95 -11.78 2.25
CA GLN A 28 3.07 -12.34 3.02
C GLN A 28 3.49 -11.41 4.18
N ALA A 29 3.50 -10.09 3.96
CA ALA A 29 3.79 -9.11 5.01
C ALA A 29 2.75 -9.12 6.15
N PHE A 30 1.47 -9.33 5.85
CA PHE A 30 0.44 -9.52 6.88
C PHE A 30 0.55 -10.86 7.61
N GLU A 31 0.87 -11.94 6.91
CA GLU A 31 0.97 -13.28 7.51
C GLU A 31 2.25 -13.45 8.34
N ARG A 32 3.36 -12.84 7.91
CA ARG A 32 4.70 -13.00 8.50
C ARG A 32 5.34 -11.65 8.80
N PRO A 33 4.75 -10.83 9.68
CA PRO A 33 5.20 -9.45 9.90
C PRO A 33 6.65 -9.36 10.42
N GLN A 34 7.11 -10.36 11.17
CA GLN A 34 8.48 -10.41 11.70
C GLN A 34 9.54 -10.62 10.61
N THR A 35 9.18 -11.23 9.48
CA THR A 35 10.11 -11.41 8.34
C THR A 35 10.31 -10.12 7.55
N TYR A 36 9.32 -9.22 7.56
CA TYR A 36 9.33 -7.98 6.79
C TYR A 36 9.05 -6.76 7.68
N PRO A 37 9.85 -6.50 8.73
CA PRO A 37 9.52 -5.52 9.78
C PRO A 37 9.44 -4.07 9.29
N LYS A 38 10.11 -3.74 8.18
CA LYS A 38 10.06 -2.41 7.55
C LYS A 38 8.88 -2.21 6.59
N ASN A 39 8.14 -3.27 6.27
CA ASN A 39 7.01 -3.17 5.35
C ASN A 39 5.81 -2.48 6.04
N SER A 40 5.14 -1.57 5.34
CA SER A 40 3.97 -0.83 5.82
C SER A 40 2.84 -1.76 6.29
N PHE A 41 2.64 -2.89 5.62
CA PHE A 41 1.63 -3.90 5.96
C PHE A 41 2.02 -4.69 7.22
N SER A 42 3.28 -5.11 7.34
CA SER A 42 3.77 -5.77 8.55
C SER A 42 3.62 -4.86 9.77
N ARG A 43 4.00 -3.59 9.63
CA ARG A 43 3.85 -2.58 10.68
C ARG A 43 2.38 -2.39 11.04
N HIS A 44 1.51 -2.24 10.04
CA HIS A 44 0.06 -2.14 10.27
C HIS A 44 -0.49 -3.36 11.03
N ARG A 45 -0.09 -4.58 10.63
CA ARG A 45 -0.47 -5.83 11.28
C ARG A 45 -0.06 -5.88 12.75
N THR A 46 1.14 -5.38 13.09
CA THR A 46 1.68 -5.46 14.45
C THR A 46 1.21 -4.31 15.34
N THR A 47 0.82 -3.16 14.79
CA THR A 47 0.37 -1.99 15.57
C THR A 47 -1.14 -1.87 15.69
N VAL A 48 -1.90 -2.30 14.68
CA VAL A 48 -3.37 -2.14 14.65
C VAL A 48 -4.09 -3.45 14.96
N HIS A 49 -3.54 -4.58 14.51
CA HIS A 49 -4.19 -5.89 14.60
C HIS A 49 -3.41 -6.87 15.50
N THR A 50 -2.66 -6.39 16.49
CA THR A 50 -1.65 -7.16 17.24
C THR A 50 -2.15 -8.50 17.78
N ARG A 51 -3.39 -8.54 18.27
CA ARG A 51 -3.99 -9.72 18.93
C ARG A 51 -4.95 -10.52 18.04
N ASP A 52 -5.26 -10.00 16.86
CA ASP A 52 -6.23 -10.62 15.95
C ASP A 52 -5.52 -11.54 14.96
N SER A 53 -6.30 -12.31 14.20
CA SER A 53 -5.81 -12.97 12.99
C SER A 53 -5.30 -11.93 11.98
N ALA A 54 -4.44 -12.36 11.05
CA ALA A 54 -4.02 -11.49 9.96
C ALA A 54 -5.26 -11.00 9.18
N PRO A 55 -5.41 -9.67 8.96
CA PRO A 55 -6.56 -9.16 8.25
C PRO A 55 -6.47 -9.50 6.76
N GLU A 56 -7.62 -9.78 6.16
CA GLU A 56 -7.77 -9.74 4.71
C GLU A 56 -7.77 -8.29 4.21
N PHE A 57 -7.66 -8.14 2.89
CA PHE A 57 -7.78 -6.84 2.25
C PHE A 57 -8.57 -6.89 0.94
N GLU A 58 -9.22 -5.78 0.64
CA GLU A 58 -9.88 -5.51 -0.63
C GLU A 58 -8.95 -4.73 -1.54
N VAL A 59 -9.10 -4.92 -2.86
CA VAL A 59 -8.27 -4.25 -3.87
C VAL A 59 -9.17 -3.46 -4.81
N VAL A 60 -8.85 -2.18 -4.96
CA VAL A 60 -9.47 -1.29 -5.94
C VAL A 60 -8.40 -0.79 -6.90
N VAL A 61 -8.57 -1.09 -8.19
CA VAL A 61 -7.71 -0.58 -9.27
C VAL A 61 -8.16 0.84 -9.61
N LEU A 62 -7.34 1.83 -9.26
CA LEU A 62 -7.64 3.25 -9.52
C LEU A 62 -7.33 3.63 -10.96
N HIS A 63 -6.18 3.19 -11.47
CA HIS A 63 -5.66 3.49 -12.80
C HIS A 63 -5.08 2.23 -13.43
N ARG A 64 -5.16 2.12 -14.76
CA ARG A 64 -4.66 0.97 -15.56
C ARG A 64 -4.03 1.46 -16.86
N HIS A 65 -3.22 0.62 -17.50
CA HIS A 65 -2.58 0.89 -18.79
C HIS A 65 -1.68 2.15 -18.82
N LEU A 66 -0.97 2.41 -17.71
CA LEU A 66 0.01 3.47 -17.62
C LEU A 66 1.43 2.90 -17.83
N GLU A 67 1.92 2.96 -19.06
CA GLU A 67 3.21 2.35 -19.43
C GLU A 67 4.41 3.17 -18.97
N ASN A 68 4.29 4.50 -18.99
CA ASN A 68 5.35 5.39 -18.54
C ASN A 68 5.50 5.36 -17.01
N THR A 69 6.72 5.09 -16.53
CA THR A 69 7.04 4.97 -15.10
C THR A 69 6.79 6.27 -14.32
N LEU A 70 7.20 7.42 -14.87
CA LEU A 70 6.98 8.70 -14.21
C LEU A 70 5.48 9.01 -14.11
N HIS A 71 4.71 8.73 -15.16
CA HIS A 71 3.26 8.92 -15.15
C HIS A 71 2.59 8.04 -14.08
N ARG A 72 3.00 6.77 -13.91
CA ARG A 72 2.50 5.92 -12.82
C ARG A 72 2.77 6.52 -11.44
N LYS A 73 4.00 6.96 -11.18
CA LYS A 73 4.37 7.56 -9.91
C LYS A 73 3.63 8.88 -9.63
N ILE A 74 3.42 9.73 -10.65
CA ILE A 74 2.62 10.95 -10.52
C ILE A 74 1.17 10.62 -10.16
N MET A 75 0.57 9.61 -10.80
CA MET A 75 -0.80 9.20 -10.49
C MET A 75 -0.91 8.60 -9.08
N GLU A 76 0.06 7.79 -8.65
CA GLU A 76 0.16 7.34 -7.26
C GLU A 76 0.18 8.51 -6.27
N ALA A 77 1.04 9.51 -6.50
CA ALA A 77 1.14 10.69 -5.66
C ALA A 77 -0.18 11.47 -5.57
N ARG A 78 -0.88 11.64 -6.70
CA ARG A 78 -2.20 12.32 -6.75
C ARG A 78 -3.24 11.57 -5.92
N GLU A 79 -3.28 10.25 -6.02
CA GLU A 79 -4.23 9.44 -5.25
C GLU A 79 -3.86 9.38 -3.76
N ILE A 80 -2.56 9.34 -3.42
CA ILE A 80 -2.09 9.49 -2.03
C ILE A 80 -2.56 10.83 -1.44
N LYS A 81 -2.36 11.94 -2.16
CA LYS A 81 -2.81 13.28 -1.72
C LYS A 81 -4.33 13.34 -1.55
N ARG A 82 -5.08 12.69 -2.43
CA ARG A 82 -6.55 12.66 -2.40
C ARG A 82 -7.11 11.87 -1.22
N TYR A 83 -6.55 10.69 -0.95
CA TYR A 83 -7.14 9.74 0.00
C TYR A 83 -6.49 9.73 1.38
N GLN A 84 -5.27 10.26 1.51
CA GLN A 84 -4.48 10.29 2.75
C GLN A 84 -4.41 8.91 3.43
N PRO A 85 -3.83 7.90 2.75
CA PRO A 85 -3.85 6.51 3.20
C PRO A 85 -3.06 6.28 4.49
N GLU A 86 -3.66 5.57 5.44
CA GLU A 86 -3.16 5.39 6.81
C GLU A 86 -2.11 4.28 6.93
N ILE A 87 -2.09 3.32 5.99
CA ILE A 87 -1.14 2.20 5.99
C ILE A 87 0.21 2.63 5.43
N ASN A 88 0.23 3.51 4.42
CA ASN A 88 1.48 4.03 3.86
C ASN A 88 2.35 4.64 4.97
N ASN A 89 3.64 4.31 4.97
CA ASN A 89 4.60 4.87 5.91
C ASN A 89 5.05 6.28 5.50
N ARG A 90 5.73 6.97 6.42
CA ARG A 90 6.12 8.37 6.24
C ARG A 90 7.06 8.54 5.04
N GLU A 91 7.95 7.58 4.84
CA GLU A 91 8.93 7.57 3.76
C GLU A 91 8.25 7.38 2.40
N GLU A 92 7.31 6.42 2.30
CA GLU A 92 6.47 6.18 1.11
C GLU A 92 5.67 7.45 0.74
N LEU A 93 5.04 8.09 1.74
CA LEU A 93 4.29 9.33 1.52
C LEU A 93 5.21 10.47 1.05
N ALA A 94 6.39 10.63 1.68
CA ALA A 94 7.33 11.68 1.32
C ALA A 94 7.89 11.50 -0.10
N GLU A 95 8.29 10.28 -0.48
CA GLU A 95 8.80 9.99 -1.83
C GLU A 95 7.74 10.30 -2.90
N ALA A 96 6.50 9.85 -2.68
CA ALA A 96 5.44 10.06 -3.66
C ALA A 96 5.06 11.54 -3.79
N LEU A 97 4.84 12.23 -2.67
CA LEU A 97 4.34 13.61 -2.68
C LEU A 97 5.36 14.61 -3.27
N GLN A 98 6.66 14.32 -3.24
CA GLN A 98 7.68 15.13 -3.89
C GLN A 98 7.47 15.28 -5.41
N LEU A 99 6.79 14.34 -6.05
CA LEU A 99 6.56 14.36 -7.51
C LEU A 99 5.46 15.32 -7.96
N ILE A 100 4.69 15.85 -7.01
CA ILE A 100 3.56 16.76 -7.25
C ILE A 100 3.59 17.98 -6.32
N ALA A 101 4.74 18.21 -5.69
CA ALA A 101 4.99 19.32 -4.79
C ALA A 101 5.16 20.64 -5.55
#